data_AF-A0A452YM98-F1
#
_entry.id   AF-A0A452YM98-F1
#
_cell.length_a   1.000
_cell.length_b   1.000
_cell.length_c   1.000
_cell.angle_alpha   90.00
_cell.angle_beta   90.00
_cell.angle_gamma   90.00
#
_symmetry.space_group_name_H-M   'P 1'
#
loop_
_entity.id
_entity.type
_entity.pdbx_description
1 polymer ?
#
loop_
_entity_poly.entity_id
_entity_poly.type
_entity_poly.pdbx_seq_one_letter_code
_entity_poly.pdbx_strand_id
1 'polypeptide(L)'
;VPTVSYPRLVKILQASCYSKPVLSGLVISTGGLQESLRKASTSALVGYLQDSSINIDDKGKSREYLLSHDILWVLQRYQKCDRVITPTLKTIETLLSKQVFLNKE
;
A
#
# COMPACT_ATOMS: atom_id res chain seq x y z
N VAL A 1 0.89 -3.71 19.26
CA VAL A 1 2.27 -3.66 18.71
C VAL A 1 2.19 -3.57 17.19
N PRO A 2 2.94 -2.67 16.53
CA PRO A 2 2.87 -2.45 15.07
C PRO A 2 2.98 -3.73 14.22
N THR A 3 3.78 -4.69 14.67
CA THR A 3 3.99 -6.00 14.04
C THR A 3 2.74 -6.88 13.96
N VAL A 4 1.71 -6.61 14.76
CA VAL A 4 0.43 -7.35 14.74
C VAL A 4 -0.66 -6.55 14.04
N SER A 5 -0.66 -5.22 14.22
CA SER A 5 -1.70 -4.34 13.68
C SER A 5 -1.60 -4.15 12.16
N TYR A 6 -0.39 -3.92 11.64
CA TYR A 6 -0.21 -3.68 10.20
C TYR A 6 -0.58 -4.89 9.33
N PRO A 7 -0.19 -6.14 9.64
CA PRO A 7 -0.61 -7.31 8.87
C PRO A 7 -2.13 -7.54 8.81
N ARG A 8 -2.89 -7.07 9.81
CA ARG A 8 -4.36 -7.13 9.80
C ARG A 8 -4.95 -6.00 8.96
N LEU A 9 -4.37 -4.81 9.07
CA LEU A 9 -4.83 -3.62 8.37
C LEU A 9 -4.64 -3.74 6.85
N VAL A 10 -3.53 -4.31 6.39
CA VAL A 10 -3.29 -4.53 4.96
C VAL A 10 -4.26 -5.54 4.34
N LYS A 11 -4.80 -6.50 5.12
CA LYS A 11 -5.84 -7.42 4.62
C LYS A 11 -7.15 -6.71 4.30
N ILE A 12 -7.43 -5.56 4.92
CA ILE A 12 -8.61 -4.74 4.62
C ILE A 12 -8.54 -4.18 3.18
N LEU A 13 -7.33 -4.08 2.58
CA LEU A 13 -7.18 -3.67 1.18
C LEU A 13 -7.85 -4.63 0.19
N GLN A 14 -8.18 -5.88 0.60
CA GLN A 14 -8.99 -6.80 -0.22
C GLN A 14 -10.44 -6.30 -0.37
N ALA A 15 -10.95 -5.58 0.63
CA ALA A 15 -12.29 -5.01 0.57
C ALA A 15 -12.24 -3.70 -0.24
N SER A 16 -12.68 -3.76 -1.50
CA SER A 16 -12.64 -2.64 -2.45
C SER A 16 -13.34 -1.37 -1.95
N CYS A 17 -14.34 -1.48 -1.08
CA CYS A 17 -15.01 -0.33 -0.46
C CYS A 17 -14.15 0.39 0.59
N TYR A 18 -13.16 -0.28 1.18
CA TYR A 18 -12.26 0.25 2.19
C TYR A 18 -10.83 0.46 1.69
N SER A 19 -10.48 -0.04 0.49
CA SER A 19 -9.11 0.02 -0.03
C SER A 19 -8.60 1.46 -0.18
N LYS A 20 -9.40 2.38 -0.73
CA LYS A 20 -9.02 3.79 -0.93
C LYS A 20 -8.82 4.57 0.37
N PRO A 21 -9.76 4.55 1.36
CA PRO A 21 -9.54 5.19 2.65
C PRO A 21 -8.36 4.60 3.42
N VAL A 22 -8.22 3.27 3.41
CA VAL A 22 -7.15 2.57 4.14
C VAL A 22 -5.79 2.88 3.54
N LEU A 23 -5.65 2.86 2.21
CA LEU A 23 -4.40 3.23 1.54
C LEU A 23 -4.06 4.69 1.77
N SER A 24 -5.03 5.60 1.65
CA SER A 24 -4.81 7.01 1.96
C SER A 24 -4.29 7.18 3.39
N GLY A 25 -4.92 6.52 4.37
CA GLY A 25 -4.47 6.54 5.76
C GLY A 25 -3.09 5.93 5.96
N LEU A 26 -2.78 4.83 5.27
CA LEU A 26 -1.48 4.17 5.34
C LEU A 26 -0.36 5.07 4.81
N VAL A 27 -0.58 5.68 3.65
CA VAL A 27 0.39 6.57 3.00
C VAL A 27 0.55 7.88 3.78
N ILE A 28 -0.55 8.49 4.22
CA ILE A 28 -0.53 9.74 5.00
C ILE A 28 0.15 9.52 6.35
N SER A 29 -0.15 8.41 7.03
CA SER A 29 0.47 8.11 8.33
C SER A 29 1.98 7.88 8.19
N THR A 30 2.45 7.24 7.11
CA THR A 30 3.89 7.02 6.90
C THR A 30 4.72 8.29 6.73
N GLY A 31 4.10 9.45 6.43
CA GLY A 31 4.79 10.72 6.27
C GLY A 31 5.34 11.34 7.57
N GLY A 32 4.81 10.94 8.74
CA GLY A 32 5.23 11.46 10.05
C GLY A 32 5.58 10.38 11.09
N LEU A 33 5.59 9.12 10.68
CA LEU A 33 5.85 7.98 11.55
C LEU A 33 7.34 7.78 11.81
N GLN A 34 7.68 7.35 13.02
CA GLN A 34 9.03 6.92 13.39
C GLN A 34 9.48 5.76 12.48
N GLU A 35 10.78 5.67 12.21
CA GLU A 35 11.36 4.71 11.26
C GLU A 35 10.95 3.25 11.49
N SER A 36 10.79 2.85 12.76
CA SER A 36 10.34 1.52 13.15
C SER A 36 8.91 1.20 12.68
N LEU A 37 7.99 2.16 12.76
CA LEU A 37 6.61 2.01 12.29
C LEU A 37 6.54 2.03 10.77
N ARG A 38 7.33 2.88 10.11
CA ARG A 38 7.45 2.90 8.64
C ARG A 38 7.89 1.53 8.13
N LYS A 39 8.95 0.95 8.71
CA LYS A 39 9.43 -0.39 8.36
C LYS A 39 8.37 -1.47 8.60
N ALA A 40 7.66 -1.44 9.73
CA ALA A 40 6.61 -2.42 10.03
C ALA A 40 5.44 -2.33 9.03
N SER A 41 5.00 -1.11 8.69
CA SER A 41 3.95 -0.85 7.70
C SER A 41 4.35 -1.37 6.31
N THR A 42 5.51 -0.94 5.82
CA THR A 42 6.00 -1.35 4.50
C THR A 42 6.22 -2.86 4.43
N SER A 43 6.80 -3.48 5.48
CA SER A 43 7.02 -4.93 5.51
C SER A 43 5.70 -5.70 5.44
N ALA A 44 4.68 -5.26 6.18
CA ALA A 44 3.36 -5.88 6.12
C ALA A 44 2.69 -5.70 4.74
N LEU A 45 2.84 -4.52 4.12
CA LEU A 45 2.27 -4.25 2.79
C LEU A 45 2.95 -5.10 1.70
N VAL A 46 4.28 -5.18 1.71
CA VAL A 46 5.06 -6.02 0.79
C VAL A 46 4.71 -7.49 0.98
N GLY A 47 4.69 -7.97 2.23
CA GLY A 47 4.30 -9.34 2.55
C GLY A 47 2.88 -9.65 2.09
N TYR A 48 1.94 -8.72 2.28
CA TYR A 48 0.58 -8.85 1.77
C TYR A 48 0.49 -8.91 0.25
N LEU A 49 1.36 -8.24 -0.49
CA LEU A 49 1.37 -8.26 -1.96
C LEU A 49 2.04 -9.53 -2.50
N GLN A 50 3.06 -10.03 -1.83
CA GLN A 50 3.82 -11.21 -2.21
C GLN A 50 3.21 -12.54 -1.74
N ASP A 51 2.20 -12.50 -0.85
CA ASP A 51 1.56 -13.69 -0.30
C ASP A 51 0.77 -14.46 -1.37
N SER A 52 1.34 -15.53 -1.91
CA SER A 52 0.74 -16.35 -2.96
C SER A 52 -0.51 -17.13 -2.54
N SER A 53 -0.84 -17.17 -1.24
CA SER A 53 -2.02 -17.87 -0.72
C SER A 53 -3.33 -17.08 -0.86
N ILE A 54 -3.24 -15.79 -1.16
CA ILE A 54 -4.38 -14.89 -1.30
C ILE A 54 -4.74 -14.81 -2.78
N ASN A 55 -5.91 -15.38 -3.12
CA ASN A 55 -6.43 -15.41 -4.47
C ASN A 55 -6.72 -14.00 -5.02
N ILE A 56 -6.64 -13.95 -6.35
CA ILE A 56 -7.04 -12.85 -7.22
C ILE A 56 -8.47 -12.40 -6.85
N ASP A 57 -8.73 -11.09 -6.89
CA ASP A 57 -10.09 -10.54 -6.73
C ASP A 57 -11.09 -11.29 -7.64
N ASP A 58 -12.37 -11.34 -7.26
CA ASP A 58 -13.50 -11.96 -7.97
C ASP A 58 -13.59 -11.54 -9.46
N LYS A 59 -12.89 -10.47 -9.82
CA LYS A 59 -12.75 -9.92 -11.18
C LYS A 59 -11.45 -10.28 -11.91
N GLY A 60 -10.65 -11.21 -11.40
CA GLY A 60 -9.38 -11.60 -12.04
C GLY A 60 -8.27 -10.53 -11.94
N LYS A 61 -8.41 -9.52 -11.07
CA LYS A 61 -7.42 -8.45 -10.90
C LYS A 61 -6.40 -8.79 -9.82
N SER A 62 -5.12 -8.63 -10.17
CA SER A 62 -4.03 -8.82 -9.21
C SER A 62 -4.04 -7.73 -8.13
N ARG A 63 -3.49 -8.01 -6.95
CA ARG A 63 -3.43 -7.05 -5.84
C ARG A 63 -2.56 -5.85 -6.18
N GLU A 64 -1.50 -6.07 -6.94
CA GLU A 64 -0.61 -5.04 -7.46
C GLU A 64 -1.40 -4.08 -8.35
N TYR A 65 -2.29 -4.60 -9.20
CA TYR A 65 -3.16 -3.78 -10.03
C TYR A 65 -4.13 -2.93 -9.18
N LEU A 66 -4.80 -3.54 -8.20
CA LEU A 66 -5.73 -2.82 -7.31
C LEU A 66 -5.01 -1.74 -6.50
N LEU A 67 -3.84 -2.07 -5.95
CA LEU A 67 -3.00 -1.13 -5.23
C LEU A 67 -2.53 0.01 -6.13
N SER A 68 -2.09 -0.28 -7.36
CA SER A 68 -1.67 0.74 -8.33
C SER A 68 -2.81 1.71 -8.66
N HIS A 69 -4.01 1.17 -8.87
CA HIS A 69 -5.21 1.97 -9.11
C HIS A 69 -5.55 2.86 -7.91
N ASP A 70 -5.40 2.36 -6.69
CA ASP A 70 -5.66 3.16 -5.49
C ASP A 70 -4.57 4.18 -5.21
N ILE A 71 -3.29 3.88 -5.50
CA ILE A 71 -2.19 4.85 -5.46
C ILE A 71 -2.44 5.98 -6.45
N LEU A 72 -2.82 5.65 -7.69
CA LEU A 72 -3.18 6.65 -8.70
C LEU A 72 -4.35 7.52 -8.23
N TRP A 73 -5.36 6.91 -7.61
CA TRP A 73 -6.49 7.65 -7.05
C TRP A 73 -6.04 8.61 -5.93
N VAL A 74 -5.12 8.20 -5.05
CA VAL A 74 -4.54 9.07 -4.01
C VAL A 74 -3.79 10.24 -4.64
N LEU A 75 -2.94 9.99 -5.63
CA LEU A 75 -2.19 11.04 -6.32
C LEU A 75 -3.14 12.05 -7.00
N GLN A 76 -4.17 11.56 -7.69
CA GLN A 76 -5.17 12.43 -8.34
C GLN A 76 -5.99 13.22 -7.33
N ARG A 77 -6.43 12.58 -6.24
CA ARG A 77 -7.28 13.20 -5.22
C ARG A 77 -6.53 14.27 -4.43
N TYR A 78 -5.25 14.05 -4.14
CA TYR A 78 -4.43 14.91 -3.29
C TYR A 78 -3.35 15.70 -4.06
N GLN A 79 -3.48 15.85 -5.39
CA GLN A 79 -2.49 16.47 -6.28
C GLN A 79 -1.94 17.85 -5.86
N LYS A 80 -2.65 18.59 -4.98
CA LYS A 80 -2.20 19.90 -4.46
C LYS A 80 -1.81 19.88 -2.98
N CYS A 81 -1.68 18.69 -2.39
CA CYS A 81 -1.36 18.51 -0.98
C CYS A 81 -0.01 17.80 -0.86
N ASP A 82 1.08 18.57 -0.77
CA ASP A 82 2.45 18.06 -0.69
C ASP A 82 2.64 17.10 0.50
N ARG A 83 1.92 17.36 1.60
CA ARG A 83 1.89 16.49 2.79
C ARG A 83 1.42 15.07 2.50
N VAL A 84 0.70 14.84 1.40
CA VAL A 84 0.23 13.52 0.96
C VAL A 84 1.01 13.03 -0.24
N ILE A 85 1.29 13.90 -1.21
CA ILE A 85 2.01 13.53 -2.44
C ILE A 85 3.44 13.07 -2.13
N THR A 86 4.19 13.79 -1.30
CA THR A 86 5.58 13.40 -1.00
C THR A 86 5.67 12.03 -0.30
N PRO A 87 4.86 11.72 0.74
CA PRO A 87 4.81 10.36 1.30
C PRO A 87 4.32 9.30 0.31
N THR A 88 3.38 9.64 -0.58
CA THR A 88 2.89 8.73 -1.62
C THR A 88 4.01 8.33 -2.57
N LEU A 89 4.78 9.32 -3.07
CA LEU A 89 5.91 9.07 -3.97
C LEU A 89 7.02 8.24 -3.30
N LYS A 90 7.35 8.53 -2.04
CA LYS A 90 8.29 7.71 -1.25
C LYS A 90 7.81 6.27 -1.06
N THR A 91 6.50 6.08 -0.91
CA THR A 91 5.90 4.74 -0.83
C THR A 91 6.04 4.00 -2.15
N ILE A 92 5.78 4.67 -3.29
CA ILE A 92 5.98 4.11 -4.63
C ILE A 92 7.45 3.70 -4.84
N GLU A 93 8.39 4.57 -4.53
CA GLU A 93 9.84 4.29 -4.60
C GLU A 93 10.22 3.04 -3.79
N THR A 94 9.67 2.93 -2.58
CA THR A 94 9.92 1.78 -1.71
C THR A 94 9.34 0.49 -2.28
N LEU A 95 8.12 0.52 -2.83
CA LEU A 95 7.48 -0.64 -3.45
C LEU A 95 8.22 -1.09 -4.72
N LEU A 96 8.68 -0.15 -5.55
CA LEU A 96 9.50 -0.44 -6.73
C LEU A 96 10.86 -1.02 -6.36
N SER A 97 11.52 -0.46 -5.34
CA SER A 97 12.80 -0.95 -4.82
C SER A 97 12.69 -2.37 -4.24
N LYS A 98 11.52 -2.75 -3.73
CA LYS A 98 11.20 -4.10 -3.25
C LYS A 98 10.73 -5.06 -4.35
N GLN A 99 10.76 -4.61 -5.61
CA GLN A 99 10.34 -5.37 -6.80
C GLN A 99 8.92 -5.92 -6.70
N VAL A 100 8.03 -5.22 -6.00
CA VAL A 100 6.64 -5.68 -5.82
C VAL A 100 5.85 -5.62 -7.13
N PHE A 101 6.17 -4.67 -8.01
CA PHE A 101 5.53 -4.49 -9.31
C PHE A 101 6.30 -5.11 -10.48
N LEU A 102 7.51 -5.61 -10.23
CA LEU A 102 8.33 -6.23 -11.26
C LEU A 102 7.99 -7.71 -11.31
N ASN A 103 7.15 -8.09 -12.27
CA ASN A 103 7.04 -9.48 -12.69
C ASN A 103 8.46 -9.95 -13.03
N LYS A 104 8.97 -10.92 -12.29
CA LYS A 104 10.10 -11.72 -12.75
C LYS A 104 9.55 -12.62 -13.84
N GLU A 105 9.68 -12.17 -15.09
CA GLU A 105 9.68 -13.08 -16.25
C GLU A 105 10.77 -14.14 -16.09
#